data_AF-A0A7J8JG91-F1
#
_entry.id   AF-A0A7J8JG91-F1
#
_cell.length_a   1.000
_cell.length_b   1.000
_cell.length_c   1.000
_cell.angle_alpha   90.00
_cell.angle_beta   90.00
_cell.angle_gamma   90.00
#
_symmetry.space_group_name_H-M   'P 1'
#
loop_
_entity.id
_entity.type
_entity.pdbx_description
1 polymer ?
#
loop_
_entity_poly.entity_id
_entity_poly.type
_entity_poly.pdbx_seq_one_letter_code
_entity_poly.pdbx_strand_id
1 'polypeptide(L)'
;MPTVSVKHDLLFEALGQIYAYQEFDKLCFKFGMELNEVTSEKETIRNKKSLVMGIGLRLKIPLTKVDIVHASDIVEFAAIAYIHNNFPMTLPKTYTIANQFLLNYITELLRHDMVTTGFTEALTSPLCSQEDTADKLSLDISASKAIHISNPKTAEFQVAELPFFMAS
;
A
#
# COMPACT_ATOMS: atom_id res chain seq x y z
N MET A 1 -24.60 1.19 -15.97
CA MET A 1 -23.49 0.33 -15.49
C MET A 1 -22.21 0.90 -16.05
N PRO A 2 -21.29 1.39 -15.19
CA PRO A 2 -19.98 1.85 -15.66
C PRO A 2 -19.22 0.68 -16.29
N THR A 3 -18.37 1.00 -17.26
CA THR A 3 -17.52 0.02 -17.95
C THR A 3 -16.07 0.32 -17.65
N VAL A 4 -15.33 -0.68 -17.16
CA VAL A 4 -13.89 -0.59 -16.95
C VAL A 4 -13.19 -1.50 -17.95
N SER A 5 -12.16 -0.97 -18.60
CA SER A 5 -11.36 -1.68 -19.60
C SER A 5 -10.00 -2.06 -19.04
N VAL A 6 -9.58 -3.30 -19.27
CA VAL A 6 -8.30 -3.85 -18.82
C VAL A 6 -7.58 -4.46 -20.01
N LYS A 7 -6.27 -4.24 -20.13
CA LYS A 7 -5.46 -4.93 -21.14
C LYS A 7 -5.26 -6.38 -20.71
N HIS A 8 -5.68 -7.30 -21.56
CA HIS A 8 -5.55 -8.74 -21.35
C HIS A 8 -4.10 -9.14 -21.00
N ASP A 9 -3.13 -8.63 -21.76
CA ASP A 9 -1.73 -9.01 -21.60
C ASP A 9 -1.17 -8.59 -20.23
N LEU A 10 -1.52 -7.38 -19.78
CA LEU A 10 -1.11 -6.88 -18.45
C LEU A 10 -1.79 -7.64 -17.31
N LEU A 11 -3.05 -8.04 -17.50
CA LEU A 11 -3.80 -8.80 -16.48
C LEU A 11 -3.17 -10.18 -16.27
N PHE A 12 -2.83 -10.89 -17.34
CA PHE A 12 -2.29 -12.25 -17.25
C PHE A 12 -0.81 -12.27 -16.88
N GLU A 13 -0.05 -11.26 -17.30
CA GLU A 13 1.30 -11.03 -16.80
C GLU A 13 1.29 -10.77 -15.29
N ALA A 14 0.41 -9.89 -14.80
CA ALA A 14 0.28 -9.59 -13.37
C ALA A 14 -0.15 -10.81 -12.54
N LEU A 15 -0.99 -11.68 -13.10
CA LEU A 15 -1.42 -12.93 -12.45
C LEU A 15 -0.41 -14.07 -12.60
N GLY A 16 0.59 -13.93 -13.47
CA GLY A 16 1.57 -14.98 -13.79
C GLY A 16 0.94 -16.25 -14.39
N GLN A 17 -0.28 -16.15 -14.94
CA GLN A 17 -1.09 -17.26 -15.42
C GLN A 17 -1.96 -16.82 -16.60
N ILE A 18 -2.23 -17.76 -17.51
CA ILE A 18 -3.06 -17.52 -18.69
C ILE A 18 -4.41 -18.21 -18.46
N TYR A 19 -5.50 -17.45 -18.45
CA TYR A 19 -6.85 -17.99 -18.36
C TYR A 19 -7.48 -18.17 -19.74
N ALA A 20 -8.27 -19.21 -19.92
CA ALA A 20 -9.19 -19.28 -21.05
C ALA A 20 -10.35 -18.30 -20.85
N TYR A 21 -10.86 -17.72 -21.95
CA TYR A 21 -11.99 -16.76 -21.90
C TYR A 21 -13.19 -17.30 -21.12
N GLN A 22 -13.58 -18.57 -21.34
CA GLN A 22 -14.72 -19.20 -20.68
C GLN A 22 -14.52 -19.40 -19.17
N GLU A 23 -13.28 -19.58 -18.73
CA GLU A 23 -12.96 -19.71 -17.31
C GLU A 23 -12.98 -18.34 -16.63
N PHE A 24 -12.41 -17.33 -17.30
CA PHE A 24 -12.41 -15.96 -16.82
C PHE A 24 -13.83 -15.37 -16.77
N ASP A 25 -14.67 -15.62 -17.77
CA ASP A 25 -16.07 -15.18 -17.80
C ASP A 25 -16.89 -15.78 -16.65
N LYS A 26 -16.74 -17.09 -16.38
CA LYS A 26 -17.34 -17.75 -15.21
C LYS A 26 -16.86 -17.14 -13.89
N LEU A 27 -15.59 -16.75 -13.83
CA LEU A 27 -15.00 -16.10 -12.67
C LEU A 27 -15.62 -14.72 -12.45
N CYS A 28 -15.65 -13.88 -13.49
CA CYS A 28 -16.30 -12.57 -13.45
C CYS A 28 -17.76 -12.69 -13.01
N PHE A 29 -18.51 -13.64 -13.57
CA PHE A 29 -19.90 -13.88 -13.22
C PHE A 29 -20.09 -14.27 -11.75
N LYS A 30 -19.23 -15.15 -11.21
CA LYS A 30 -19.25 -15.55 -9.79
C LYS A 30 -19.05 -14.33 -8.86
N PHE A 31 -18.29 -13.34 -9.30
CA PHE A 31 -18.02 -12.11 -8.56
C PHE A 31 -18.98 -10.95 -8.91
N GLY A 32 -20.00 -11.22 -9.73
CA GLY A 32 -21.02 -10.24 -10.12
C GLY A 32 -20.56 -9.24 -11.18
N MET A 33 -19.51 -9.54 -11.94
CA MET A 33 -19.06 -8.74 -13.08
C MET A 33 -19.48 -9.40 -14.39
N GLU A 34 -19.84 -8.58 -15.38
CA GLU A 34 -20.21 -9.07 -16.70
C GLU A 34 -19.15 -8.68 -17.73
N LEU A 35 -18.65 -9.67 -18.48
CA LEU A 35 -17.72 -9.42 -19.57
C LEU A 35 -18.50 -8.97 -20.81
N ASN A 36 -18.20 -7.80 -21.36
CA ASN A 36 -18.76 -7.37 -22.64
C ASN A 36 -17.96 -7.96 -23.80
N GLU A 37 -18.66 -8.31 -24.89
CA GLU A 37 -18.04 -8.81 -26.11
C GLU A 37 -16.89 -7.91 -26.59
N VAL A 38 -15.80 -8.61 -26.94
CA VAL A 38 -14.54 -8.07 -27.44
C VAL A 38 -14.82 -7.39 -28.78
N THR A 39 -14.73 -6.06 -28.85
CA THR A 39 -14.78 -5.40 -30.17
C THR A 39 -13.46 -5.63 -30.86
N SER A 40 -13.43 -6.60 -31.77
CA SER A 40 -12.54 -6.56 -32.91
C SER A 40 -12.85 -5.29 -33.71
N GLU A 41 -11.91 -4.36 -33.82
CA GLU A 41 -11.86 -3.61 -35.06
C GLU A 41 -11.14 -4.50 -36.08
N LYS A 42 -11.98 -5.08 -36.96
CA LYS A 42 -11.70 -5.73 -38.25
C LYS A 42 -11.36 -7.23 -38.23
N GLU A 43 -12.29 -7.98 -38.83
CA GLU A 43 -12.16 -9.36 -39.29
C GLU A 43 -10.84 -9.60 -40.03
N THR A 44 -10.11 -10.67 -39.69
CA THR A 44 -9.56 -11.58 -40.72
C THR A 44 -9.13 -12.96 -40.16
N ILE A 45 -9.69 -14.02 -40.78
CA ILE A 45 -9.18 -15.41 -40.92
C ILE A 45 -9.35 -16.42 -39.76
N ARG A 46 -10.46 -17.17 -39.84
CA ARG A 46 -10.56 -18.64 -39.89
C ARG A 46 -9.52 -19.48 -39.10
N ASN A 47 -10.04 -20.25 -38.14
CA ASN A 47 -9.51 -21.52 -37.63
C ASN A 47 -8.16 -21.53 -36.89
N LYS A 48 -8.18 -21.41 -35.56
CA LYS A 48 -7.70 -22.43 -34.60
C LYS A 48 -7.86 -21.90 -33.16
N LYS A 49 -8.15 -22.83 -32.25
CA LYS A 49 -8.09 -22.69 -30.79
C LYS A 49 -6.77 -22.03 -30.37
N SER A 50 -6.78 -20.72 -30.17
CA SER A 50 -5.77 -19.92 -29.45
C SER A 50 -6.25 -18.48 -29.52
N LEU A 51 -6.57 -17.86 -28.37
CA LEU A 51 -6.79 -16.41 -28.34
C LEU A 51 -5.51 -15.73 -28.85
N VAL A 52 -5.63 -14.95 -29.93
CA VAL A 52 -4.54 -14.13 -30.45
C VAL A 52 -4.55 -12.80 -29.72
N MET A 53 -3.49 -12.59 -28.93
CA MET A 53 -2.75 -11.34 -28.66
C MET A 53 -3.48 -10.00 -28.91
N GLY A 54 -3.70 -9.22 -27.85
CA GLY A 54 -3.87 -7.76 -27.95
C GLY A 54 -5.27 -7.18 -27.70
N ILE A 55 -6.25 -7.97 -27.27
CA ILE A 55 -7.64 -7.51 -27.10
C ILE A 55 -7.91 -7.06 -25.66
N GLY A 56 -8.22 -5.77 -25.47
CA GLY A 56 -8.65 -5.23 -24.19
C GLY A 56 -9.99 -5.82 -23.74
N LEU A 57 -10.05 -6.31 -22.50
CA LEU A 57 -11.25 -6.82 -21.85
C LEU A 57 -12.08 -5.64 -21.33
N ARG A 58 -13.38 -5.59 -21.62
CA ARG A 58 -14.30 -4.59 -21.06
C ARG A 58 -15.28 -5.27 -20.12
N LEU A 59 -15.33 -4.83 -18.88
CA LEU A 59 -16.22 -5.35 -17.86
C LEU A 59 -17.29 -4.32 -17.53
N LYS A 60 -18.56 -4.75 -17.55
CA LYS A 60 -19.67 -4.01 -16.96
C LYS A 60 -19.71 -4.32 -15.47
N ILE A 61 -19.68 -3.26 -14.69
CA ILE A 61 -19.76 -3.34 -13.24
C ILE A 61 -21.20 -3.02 -12.84
N PRO A 62 -21.86 -3.89 -12.06
CA PRO A 62 -23.20 -3.60 -11.56
C PRO A 62 -23.14 -2.47 -10.55
N LEU A 63 -24.25 -1.74 -10.40
CA LEU A 63 -24.34 -0.63 -9.44
C LEU A 63 -24.18 -1.07 -7.97
N THR A 64 -24.27 -2.38 -7.70
CA THR A 64 -24.02 -2.98 -6.38
C THR A 64 -22.54 -3.07 -6.03
N LYS A 65 -21.64 -2.96 -7.02
CA LYS A 65 -20.18 -3.06 -6.88
C LYS A 65 -19.54 -1.69 -7.01
N VAL A 66 -19.58 -0.93 -5.92
CA VAL A 66 -19.03 0.44 -5.82
C VAL A 66 -17.52 0.49 -5.57
N ASP A 67 -16.95 -0.66 -5.20
CA ASP A 67 -15.53 -0.91 -4.93
C ASP A 67 -14.68 -0.98 -6.21
N ILE A 68 -15.30 -1.25 -7.37
CA ILE A 68 -14.58 -1.44 -8.64
C ILE A 68 -14.61 -0.15 -9.45
N VAL A 69 -13.49 0.57 -9.49
CA VAL A 69 -13.35 1.85 -10.19
C VAL A 69 -12.20 1.87 -11.19
N HIS A 70 -11.22 0.98 -11.03
CA HIS A 70 -10.00 0.93 -11.82
C HIS A 70 -9.66 -0.50 -12.27
N ALA A 71 -8.79 -0.60 -13.28
CA ALA A 71 -8.26 -1.86 -13.79
C ALA A 71 -7.53 -2.70 -12.72
N SER A 72 -6.88 -2.04 -11.76
CA SER A 72 -6.18 -2.70 -10.64
C SER A 72 -7.14 -3.48 -9.75
N ASP A 73 -8.36 -2.98 -9.54
CA ASP A 73 -9.36 -3.64 -8.70
C ASP A 73 -9.76 -4.97 -9.35
N ILE A 74 -9.87 -5.00 -10.68
CA ILE A 74 -10.14 -6.23 -11.45
C ILE A 74 -8.99 -7.24 -11.31
N VAL A 75 -7.74 -6.78 -11.30
CA VAL A 75 -6.56 -7.63 -11.06
C VAL A 75 -6.61 -8.20 -9.65
N GLU A 76 -6.94 -7.37 -8.65
CA GLU A 76 -7.12 -7.79 -7.25
C GLU A 76 -8.20 -8.88 -7.13
N PHE A 77 -9.37 -8.68 -7.74
CA PHE A 77 -10.44 -9.70 -7.72
C PHE A 77 -10.01 -10.99 -8.40
N ALA A 78 -9.38 -10.92 -9.57
CA ALA A 78 -8.87 -12.09 -10.26
C ALA A 78 -7.84 -12.84 -9.40
N ALA A 79 -7.00 -12.09 -8.67
CA ALA A 79 -6.00 -12.67 -7.77
C ALA A 79 -6.60 -13.30 -6.51
N ILE A 80 -7.63 -12.71 -5.91
CA ILE A 80 -8.39 -13.30 -4.79
C ILE A 80 -9.09 -14.58 -5.25
N ALA A 81 -9.73 -14.52 -6.42
CA ALA A 81 -10.50 -15.61 -6.99
C ALA A 81 -9.62 -16.82 -7.37
N TYR A 82 -8.35 -16.57 -7.71
CA TYR A 82 -7.37 -17.62 -8.01
C TYR A 82 -6.86 -18.39 -6.79
N ILE A 83 -7.38 -18.11 -5.59
CA ILE A 83 -6.93 -18.70 -4.30
C ILE A 83 -5.47 -18.31 -4.06
N HIS A 84 -5.27 -17.36 -3.14
CA HIS A 84 -3.99 -16.71 -2.79
C HIS A 84 -2.74 -17.63 -2.67
N ASN A 85 -2.91 -18.93 -2.47
CA ASN A 85 -1.80 -19.88 -2.28
C ASN A 85 -1.24 -20.49 -3.58
N ASN A 86 -1.77 -20.14 -4.76
CA ASN A 86 -1.28 -20.68 -6.03
C ASN A 86 -0.36 -19.72 -6.81
N PHE A 87 -0.01 -18.57 -6.22
CA PHE A 87 0.98 -17.67 -6.82
C PHE A 87 2.41 -18.19 -6.56
N PRO A 88 3.23 -18.35 -7.61
CA PRO A 88 4.62 -18.69 -7.41
C PRO A 88 5.34 -17.51 -6.74
N MET A 89 5.90 -17.73 -5.55
CA MET A 89 6.80 -16.76 -4.92
C MET A 89 8.03 -16.59 -5.82
N THR A 90 8.23 -15.40 -6.38
CA THR A 90 9.36 -15.09 -7.25
C THR A 90 10.19 -13.97 -6.65
N LEU A 91 11.51 -14.08 -6.78
CA LEU A 91 12.41 -13.00 -6.38
C LEU A 91 12.48 -11.96 -7.51
N PRO A 92 12.34 -10.66 -7.20
CA PRO A 92 12.52 -9.61 -8.20
C PRO A 92 13.95 -9.66 -8.74
N LYS A 93 14.11 -9.57 -10.07
CA LYS A 93 15.43 -9.67 -10.76
C LYS A 93 16.24 -8.37 -10.70
N THR A 94 15.85 -7.41 -9.87
CA THR A 94 16.50 -6.10 -9.76
C THR A 94 17.64 -6.16 -8.75
N TYR A 95 18.86 -5.81 -9.19
CA TYR A 95 19.99 -5.62 -8.29
C TYR A 95 19.92 -4.23 -7.66
N THR A 96 20.02 -4.17 -6.33
CA THR A 96 20.06 -2.91 -5.58
C THR A 96 21.24 -2.94 -4.61
N ILE A 97 21.96 -1.82 -4.51
CA ILE A 97 23.02 -1.62 -3.52
C ILE A 97 22.37 -0.92 -2.32
N ALA A 98 22.32 -1.60 -1.18
CA ALA A 98 21.80 -1.01 0.06
C ALA A 98 22.82 -0.03 0.65
N ASN A 99 22.33 1.12 1.13
CA ASN A 99 23.12 2.06 1.92
C ASN A 99 22.33 2.48 3.16
N GLN A 100 23.02 2.69 4.27
CA GLN A 100 22.40 3.19 5.49
C GLN A 100 22.27 4.72 5.42
N PHE A 101 21.19 5.26 5.97
CA PHE A 101 21.08 6.70 6.15
C PHE A 101 22.08 7.15 7.22
N LEU A 102 22.87 8.19 6.93
CA LEU A 102 24.01 8.60 7.76
C LEU A 102 23.60 8.91 9.21
N LEU A 103 22.42 9.53 9.41
CA LEU A 103 21.92 9.83 10.75
C LEU A 103 21.67 8.55 11.54
N ASN A 104 21.03 7.55 10.94
CA ASN A 104 20.78 6.27 11.59
C ASN A 104 22.10 5.58 11.92
N TYR A 105 23.06 5.57 10.99
CA TYR A 105 24.38 4.98 11.23
C TYR A 105 25.06 5.58 12.47
N ILE A 106 25.08 6.91 12.57
CA ILE A 106 25.66 7.60 13.73
C ILE A 106 24.86 7.31 15.01
N THR A 107 23.52 7.31 14.94
CA THR A 107 22.67 6.99 16.09
C THR A 107 22.93 5.58 16.62
N GLU A 108 23.13 4.59 15.74
CA GLU A 108 23.49 3.22 16.14
C GLU A 108 24.85 3.17 16.86
N LEU A 109 25.85 3.88 16.34
CA LEU A 109 27.18 3.95 16.98
C LEU A 109 27.07 4.58 18.38
N LEU A 110 26.36 5.70 18.51
CA LEU A 110 26.15 6.35 19.79
C LEU A 110 25.37 5.46 20.76
N ARG A 111 24.38 4.71 20.28
CA ARG A 111 23.61 3.79 21.13
C ARG A 111 24.52 2.70 21.71
N HIS A 112 25.42 2.14 20.90
CA HIS A 112 26.39 1.15 21.38
C HIS A 112 27.31 1.74 22.45
N ASP A 113 27.85 2.94 22.23
CA ASP A 113 28.73 3.59 23.21
C ASP A 113 27.99 3.87 24.53
N MET A 114 26.74 4.36 24.47
CA MET A 114 25.92 4.60 25.66
C MET A 114 25.71 3.34 26.50
N VAL A 115 25.46 2.19 25.86
CA VAL A 115 25.33 0.89 26.55
C VAL A 115 26.65 0.49 27.21
N THR A 116 27.80 0.72 26.57
CA THR A 116 29.11 0.40 27.19
C THR A 116 29.40 1.26 28.42
N THR A 117 28.87 2.48 28.47
CA THR A 117 28.96 3.36 29.64
C THR A 117 27.95 3.02 30.75
N GLY A 118 27.12 1.99 30.55
CA GLY A 118 26.17 1.48 31.55
C GLY A 118 24.78 2.11 31.51
N PHE A 119 24.43 2.87 30.47
CA PHE A 119 23.08 3.38 30.28
C PHE A 119 22.17 2.31 29.66
N THR A 120 20.89 2.34 30.06
CA THR A 120 19.83 1.49 29.48
C THR A 120 18.94 2.34 28.60
N GLU A 121 18.74 1.92 27.36
CA GLU A 121 17.82 2.60 26.43
C GLU A 121 16.36 2.43 26.89
N ALA A 122 15.60 3.53 26.82
CA ALA A 122 14.17 3.54 27.09
C ALA A 122 13.43 4.08 25.87
N LEU A 123 12.26 3.50 25.57
CA LEU A 123 11.36 3.98 24.53
C LEU A 123 10.32 4.89 25.16
N THR A 124 10.51 6.20 25.03
CA THR A 124 9.53 7.20 25.47
C THR A 124 8.43 7.38 24.43
N SER A 125 7.22 7.70 24.90
CA SER A 125 6.13 8.12 24.01
C SER A 125 6.51 9.44 23.35
N PRO A 126 6.32 9.61 22.03
CA PRO A 126 6.55 10.90 21.38
C PRO A 126 5.49 11.96 21.75
N LEU A 127 4.48 11.56 22.52
CA LEU A 127 3.40 12.40 22.98
C LEU A 127 3.44 12.53 24.48
N CYS A 128 3.19 13.73 24.96
CA CYS A 128 3.16 14.07 26.37
C CYS A 128 2.07 15.11 26.67
N SER A 129 1.91 15.41 27.95
CA SER A 129 1.02 16.46 28.40
C SER A 129 1.66 17.86 28.23
N GLN A 130 0.84 18.91 28.21
CA GLN A 130 1.34 20.28 28.17
C GLN A 130 2.19 20.61 29.40
N GLU A 131 1.81 20.09 30.57
CA GLU A 131 2.54 20.31 31.82
C GLU A 131 3.94 19.68 31.79
N ASP A 132 4.13 18.53 31.11
CA ASP A 132 5.44 17.87 31.00
C ASP A 132 6.44 18.67 30.16
N THR A 133 5.94 19.40 29.16
CA THR A 133 6.79 20.18 28.24
C THR A 133 7.01 21.62 28.69
N ALA A 134 6.19 22.13 29.61
CA ALA A 134 6.22 23.54 30.01
C ALA A 134 6.18 23.74 31.53
N ASP A 135 5.03 23.51 32.17
CA ASP A 135 4.82 23.86 33.58
C ASP A 135 5.83 23.20 34.52
N LYS A 136 6.11 21.90 34.34
CA LYS A 136 7.10 21.15 35.14
C LYS A 136 8.53 21.61 34.92
N LEU A 137 8.81 22.19 33.75
CA LEU A 137 10.10 22.79 33.41
C LEU A 137 10.18 24.28 33.79
N SER A 138 9.12 24.83 34.40
CA SER A 138 8.99 26.26 34.70
C SER A 138 9.13 27.16 33.47
N LEU A 139 8.65 26.67 32.32
CA LEU A 139 8.62 27.39 31.04
C LEU A 139 7.17 27.75 30.67
N ASP A 140 6.98 28.84 29.94
CA ASP A 140 5.68 29.19 29.36
C ASP A 140 5.44 28.37 28.09
N ILE A 141 4.27 27.76 27.98
CA ILE A 141 3.83 27.00 26.79
C ILE A 141 3.89 27.89 25.54
N SER A 142 3.58 29.19 25.68
CA SER A 142 3.60 30.14 24.55
C SER A 142 5.02 30.39 24.01
N ALA A 143 6.04 30.21 24.86
CA ALA A 143 7.44 30.27 24.46
C ALA A 143 7.93 28.94 23.87
N SER A 144 7.23 27.84 24.14
CA SER A 144 7.51 26.53 23.58
C SER A 144 7.00 26.42 22.15
N LYS A 145 7.80 25.86 21.25
CA LYS A 145 7.40 25.61 19.84
C LYS A 145 6.57 24.33 19.69
N ALA A 146 6.01 23.82 20.78
CA ALA A 146 5.43 22.50 20.83
C ALA A 146 4.14 22.40 19.98
N ILE A 147 3.91 21.23 19.39
CA ILE A 147 2.79 21.01 18.47
C ILE A 147 1.62 20.45 19.27
N HIS A 148 0.50 21.17 19.25
CA HIS A 148 -0.72 20.78 19.98
C HIS A 148 -1.61 19.85 19.15
N ILE A 149 -2.07 18.78 19.79
CA ILE A 149 -3.06 17.86 19.22
C ILE A 149 -4.46 18.44 19.45
N SER A 150 -5.27 18.48 18.39
CA SER A 150 -6.58 19.15 18.41
C SER A 150 -7.64 18.44 19.24
N ASN A 151 -7.65 17.10 19.26
CA ASN A 151 -8.64 16.30 19.99
C ASN A 151 -7.97 15.17 20.80
N PRO A 152 -7.23 15.51 21.86
CA PRO A 152 -6.53 14.52 22.67
C PRO A 152 -7.52 13.73 23.52
N LYS A 153 -7.39 12.40 23.52
CA LYS A 153 -8.26 11.53 24.34
C LYS A 153 -7.92 11.57 25.83
N THR A 154 -6.64 11.75 26.15
CA THR A 154 -6.13 11.84 27.52
C THR A 154 -5.16 13.01 27.61
N ALA A 155 -4.88 13.46 28.83
CA ALA A 155 -3.95 14.57 29.07
C ALA A 155 -2.53 14.27 28.53
N GLU A 156 -2.12 13.01 28.52
CA GLU A 156 -0.81 12.54 28.03
C GLU A 156 -0.65 12.66 26.49
N PHE A 157 -1.70 12.99 25.76
CA PHE A 157 -1.67 13.13 24.29
C PHE A 157 -1.96 14.55 23.82
N GLN A 158 -1.71 15.56 24.64
CA GLN A 158 -2.01 16.95 24.30
C GLN A 158 -0.97 17.57 23.36
N VAL A 159 0.29 17.14 23.46
CA VAL A 159 1.42 17.75 22.77
C VAL A 159 2.35 16.68 22.22
N ALA A 160 2.94 16.94 21.05
CA ALA A 160 4.07 16.18 20.57
C ALA A 160 5.38 16.70 21.17
N GLU A 161 6.14 15.81 21.80
CA GLU A 161 7.44 16.12 22.39
C GLU A 161 8.39 16.60 21.30
N LEU A 162 8.94 17.80 21.48
CA LEU A 162 10.06 18.28 20.66
C LEU A 162 11.36 17.74 21.25
N PRO A 163 12.36 17.42 20.41
CA PRO A 163 13.57 16.74 20.86
C PRO A 163 14.17 17.41 22.10
N PHE A 164 14.29 16.58 23.13
CA PHE A 164 14.96 16.81 24.41
C PHE A 164 16.20 17.71 24.19
N PHE A 165 16.21 18.91 24.79
CA PHE A 165 17.31 19.91 24.77
C PHE A 165 17.46 20.90 23.58
N MET A 166 16.45 21.19 22.76
CA MET A 166 16.54 22.30 21.78
C MET A 166 15.74 23.57 22.15
N ALA A 167 15.58 23.84 23.45
CA ALA A 167 15.12 25.14 23.95
C ALA A 167 16.29 25.90 24.59
N SER A 168 17.21 26.38 23.75
CA SER A 168 18.18 27.42 24.10
C SER A 168 18.42 28.31 22.91
#